data_AF-A0A101NJQ9-F1
#
_entry.id   AF-A0A101NJQ9-F1
#
_cell.length_a   1.000
_cell.length_b   1.000
_cell.length_c   1.000
_cell.angle_alpha   90.00
_cell.angle_beta   90.00
_cell.angle_gamma   90.00
#
_symmetry.space_group_name_H-M   'P 1'
#
loop_
_entity.id
_entity.type
_entity.pdbx_description
1 polymer ?
#
loop_
_entity_poly.entity_id
_entity_poly.type
_entity_poly.pdbx_seq_one_letter_code
_entity_poly.pdbx_strand_id
1 'polypeptide(L)'
;MDEQAEAAAAGRPLDRRAELSEFLRSRRARLKPEDVGLPDFGRHRRVPGLRREELAQLAGVSVAYYTRLEQGNGRNVSAEVLDSIARALRLTDAEHAHLTHLAKPKSHKKKPAARQQQVRAALRQLLDSMEGVPAYVVGRRAEILAWNRMAAAVFGDWAELPPAERNWARLVFLRPEYRDLFIDWEQKAIDIVCALRMDAGCHPDDARLSALVGELSVKSEEFRRLWATHDVKEKSHGVKRLHHPLVGDLSLNFEGFRLAGDADQSLITYHAEPDSPSAQSLRLLSSWGTDATRAVSA
;
A
#
# COMPACT_ATOMS: atom_id res chain seq x y z
N MET A 1 -8.77 36.57 2.99
CA MET A 1 -9.83 35.72 3.59
C MET A 1 -9.82 34.33 2.95
N ASP A 2 -8.63 33.83 2.57
CA ASP A 2 -8.45 32.52 1.89
C ASP A 2 -7.51 31.57 2.65
N GLU A 3 -6.80 32.06 3.67
CA GLU A 3 -5.82 31.27 4.43
C GLU A 3 -6.47 30.29 5.43
N GLN A 4 -7.72 30.56 5.84
CA GLN A 4 -8.46 29.70 6.78
C GLN A 4 -9.20 28.53 6.09
N ALA A 5 -9.44 28.62 4.77
CA ALA A 5 -10.04 27.53 4.01
C ALA A 5 -9.02 26.42 3.66
N GLU A 6 -7.74 26.79 3.46
CA GLU A 6 -6.67 25.85 3.13
C GLU A 6 -6.25 24.97 4.33
N ALA A 7 -6.41 25.50 5.56
CA ALA A 7 -6.15 24.76 6.81
C ALA A 7 -7.21 23.69 7.13
N ALA A 8 -8.43 23.81 6.59
CA ALA A 8 -9.53 22.86 6.84
C ALA A 8 -9.48 21.60 5.97
N ALA A 9 -8.69 21.58 4.89
CA ALA A 9 -8.48 20.42 4.01
C ALA A 9 -7.33 19.50 4.47
N ALA A 10 -6.55 19.92 5.47
CA ALA A 10 -5.52 19.09 6.09
C ALA A 10 -6.19 18.05 6.99
N GLY A 11 -6.44 16.85 6.45
CA GLY A 11 -6.96 15.71 7.22
C GLY A 11 -6.17 15.55 8.52
N ARG A 12 -6.89 15.36 9.64
CA ARG A 12 -6.29 15.17 10.96
C ARG A 12 -5.26 14.03 10.86
N PRO A 13 -4.03 14.19 11.40
CA PRO A 13 -3.02 13.14 11.35
C PRO A 13 -3.59 11.81 11.85
N LEU A 14 -3.32 10.72 11.14
CA LEU A 14 -3.71 9.38 11.57
C LEU A 14 -3.12 9.13 12.97
N ASP A 15 -3.99 8.97 13.98
CA ASP A 15 -3.54 8.76 15.35
C ASP A 15 -2.85 7.40 15.46
N ARG A 16 -1.52 7.44 15.55
CA ARG A 16 -0.68 6.25 15.66
C ARG A 16 -1.10 5.30 16.79
N ARG A 17 -1.63 5.83 17.91
CA ARG A 17 -2.12 4.97 19.00
C ARG A 17 -3.36 4.20 18.57
N ALA A 18 -4.26 4.86 17.85
CA ALA A 18 -5.43 4.23 17.26
C ALA A 18 -5.02 3.19 16.19
N GLU A 19 -4.05 3.52 15.33
CA GLU A 19 -3.51 2.61 14.32
C GLU A 19 -2.90 1.34 14.95
N LEU A 20 -2.06 1.48 15.99
CA LEU A 20 -1.51 0.34 16.74
C LEU A 20 -2.63 -0.49 17.39
N SER A 21 -3.63 0.18 17.95
CA SER A 21 -4.75 -0.48 18.61
C SER A 21 -5.56 -1.32 17.64
N GLU A 22 -5.99 -0.73 16.53
CA GLU A 22 -6.81 -1.41 15.52
C GLU A 22 -6.01 -2.48 14.76
N PHE A 23 -4.70 -2.25 14.51
CA PHE A 23 -3.84 -3.28 13.96
C PHE A 23 -3.77 -4.51 14.88
N LEU A 24 -3.42 -4.35 16.16
CA LEU A 24 -3.33 -5.49 17.08
C LEU A 24 -4.68 -6.19 17.28
N ARG A 25 -5.76 -5.41 17.39
CA ARG A 25 -7.12 -5.94 17.52
C ARG A 25 -7.53 -6.75 16.29
N SER A 26 -7.24 -6.26 15.09
CA SER A 26 -7.59 -6.96 13.84
C SER A 26 -6.79 -8.25 13.68
N ARG A 27 -5.49 -8.27 14.01
CA ARG A 27 -4.65 -9.48 13.98
C ARG A 27 -5.13 -10.53 14.98
N ARG A 28 -5.47 -10.11 16.20
CA ARG A 28 -5.99 -11.01 17.24
C ARG A 28 -7.36 -11.60 16.86
N ALA A 29 -8.22 -10.80 16.23
CA ALA A 29 -9.55 -11.23 15.79
C ALA A 29 -9.52 -12.31 14.69
N ARG A 30 -8.42 -12.41 13.93
CA ARG A 30 -8.28 -13.38 12.82
C ARG A 30 -7.89 -14.78 13.27
N LEU A 31 -7.21 -14.92 14.40
CA LEU A 31 -6.78 -16.21 14.92
C LEU A 31 -7.84 -16.84 15.80
N LYS A 32 -8.12 -18.10 15.56
CA LYS A 32 -8.92 -18.94 16.46
C LYS A 32 -8.00 -19.68 17.45
N PRO A 33 -8.52 -20.11 18.61
CA PRO A 33 -7.75 -20.91 19.58
C PRO A 33 -7.13 -22.16 18.96
N GLU A 34 -7.89 -22.85 18.12
CA GLU A 34 -7.48 -24.07 17.42
C GLU A 34 -6.26 -23.84 16.52
N ASP A 35 -6.16 -22.67 15.90
CA ASP A 35 -5.03 -22.32 15.03
C ASP A 35 -3.71 -22.31 15.83
N VAL A 36 -3.76 -21.95 17.10
CA VAL A 36 -2.61 -21.79 18.00
C VAL A 36 -2.50 -22.90 19.05
N GLY A 37 -3.23 -24.02 18.85
CA GLY A 37 -3.17 -25.19 19.72
C GLY A 37 -3.83 -25.00 21.09
N LEU A 38 -4.71 -24.01 21.23
CA LEU A 38 -5.49 -23.79 22.44
C LEU A 38 -6.86 -24.49 22.33
N PRO A 39 -7.34 -25.15 23.39
CA PRO A 39 -8.68 -25.73 23.42
C PRO A 39 -9.76 -24.64 23.39
N ASP A 40 -10.81 -24.83 22.58
CA ASP A 40 -11.96 -23.94 22.61
C ASP A 40 -12.95 -24.36 23.70
N PHE A 41 -12.95 -23.62 24.80
CA PHE A 41 -13.84 -23.92 25.94
C PHE A 41 -15.31 -23.49 25.73
N GLY A 42 -15.69 -23.08 24.51
CA GLY A 42 -17.03 -23.25 23.91
C GLY A 42 -18.26 -22.58 24.55
N ARG A 43 -18.18 -22.02 25.76
CA ARG A 43 -19.34 -21.36 26.41
C ARG A 43 -19.24 -19.85 26.28
N HIS A 44 -19.87 -19.30 25.24
CA HIS A 44 -20.08 -17.86 24.99
C HIS A 44 -18.81 -17.02 24.79
N ARG A 45 -18.07 -17.28 23.71
CA ARG A 45 -16.99 -16.40 23.23
C ARG A 45 -17.59 -15.09 22.68
N ARG A 46 -17.30 -13.96 23.32
CA ARG A 46 -17.80 -12.61 22.96
C ARG A 46 -16.93 -11.87 21.93
N VAL A 47 -15.77 -12.43 21.60
CA VAL A 47 -14.80 -11.84 20.67
C VAL A 47 -14.57 -12.78 19.48
N PRO A 48 -14.40 -12.28 18.25
CA PRO A 48 -14.34 -13.12 17.05
C PRO A 48 -13.13 -14.07 16.98
N GLY A 49 -12.03 -13.75 17.68
CA GLY A 49 -10.80 -14.55 17.67
C GLY A 49 -10.26 -14.81 19.07
N LEU A 50 -8.93 -14.75 19.21
CA LEU A 50 -8.26 -14.96 20.50
C LEU A 50 -8.68 -13.90 21.54
N ARG A 51 -8.80 -14.30 22.80
CA ARG A 51 -8.96 -13.38 23.93
C ARG A 51 -7.61 -12.72 24.25
N ARG A 52 -7.63 -11.63 25.02
CA ARG A 52 -6.38 -10.97 25.45
C ARG A 52 -5.56 -11.87 26.35
N GLU A 53 -6.24 -12.66 27.19
CA GLU A 53 -5.64 -13.63 28.09
C GLU A 53 -4.95 -14.75 27.32
N GLU A 54 -5.63 -15.31 26.31
CA GLU A 54 -5.11 -16.35 25.42
C GLU A 54 -3.85 -15.86 24.70
N LEU A 55 -3.88 -14.66 24.12
CA LEU A 55 -2.72 -14.11 23.43
C LEU A 55 -1.56 -13.76 24.38
N ALA A 56 -1.85 -13.18 25.55
CA ALA A 56 -0.82 -12.83 26.52
C ALA A 56 -0.08 -14.08 27.01
N GLN A 57 -0.81 -15.18 27.24
CA GLN A 57 -0.23 -16.48 27.55
C GLN A 57 0.70 -16.98 26.44
N LEU A 58 0.26 -16.96 25.18
CA LEU A 58 1.06 -17.40 24.03
C LEU A 58 2.32 -16.54 23.84
N ALA A 59 2.23 -15.23 24.08
CA ALA A 59 3.34 -14.31 23.94
C ALA A 59 4.27 -14.26 25.17
N GLY A 60 3.94 -14.97 26.26
CA GLY A 60 4.73 -14.97 27.50
C GLY A 60 4.74 -13.61 28.22
N VAL A 61 3.66 -12.82 28.10
CA VAL A 61 3.52 -11.50 28.73
C VAL A 61 2.31 -11.45 29.66
N SER A 62 2.26 -10.46 30.56
CA SER A 62 1.06 -10.29 31.40
C SER A 62 -0.12 -9.75 30.59
N VAL A 63 -1.34 -10.17 30.97
CA VAL A 63 -2.59 -9.69 30.34
C VAL A 63 -2.72 -8.17 30.43
N ALA A 64 -2.35 -7.59 31.57
CA ALA A 64 -2.36 -6.14 31.78
C ALA A 64 -1.36 -5.42 30.85
N TYR A 65 -0.20 -6.04 30.57
CA TYR A 65 0.77 -5.49 29.64
C TYR A 65 0.25 -5.52 28.20
N TYR A 66 -0.23 -6.67 27.72
CA TYR A 66 -0.79 -6.77 26.37
C TYR A 66 -2.01 -5.85 26.18
N THR A 67 -2.88 -5.74 27.18
CA THR A 67 -4.05 -4.85 27.12
C THR A 67 -3.63 -3.38 26.93
N ARG A 68 -2.61 -2.91 27.64
CA ARG A 68 -2.08 -1.54 27.44
C ARG A 68 -1.49 -1.34 26.05
N LEU A 69 -0.75 -2.33 25.56
CA LEU A 69 -0.17 -2.28 24.23
C LEU A 69 -1.26 -2.26 23.14
N GLU A 70 -2.28 -3.13 23.24
CA GLU A 70 -3.43 -3.14 22.34
C GLU A 70 -4.27 -1.87 22.46
N GLN A 71 -4.23 -1.13 23.57
CA GLN A 71 -4.85 0.20 23.68
C GLN A 71 -3.97 1.33 23.07
N GLY A 72 -2.93 0.98 22.32
CA GLY A 72 -2.02 1.92 21.68
C GLY A 72 -0.94 2.49 22.63
N ASN A 73 -0.87 2.02 23.88
CA ASN A 73 0.12 2.48 24.85
C ASN A 73 1.36 1.57 24.87
N GLY A 74 2.09 1.56 23.75
CA GLY A 74 3.33 0.78 23.56
C GLY A 74 4.62 1.46 23.98
N ARG A 75 4.56 2.48 24.85
CA ARG A 75 5.77 3.21 25.29
C ARG A 75 6.77 2.24 25.92
N ASN A 76 8.01 2.25 25.40
CA ASN A 76 9.14 1.45 25.88
C ASN A 76 8.98 -0.08 25.78
N VAL A 77 8.16 -0.60 24.87
CA VAL A 77 8.14 -2.05 24.58
C VAL A 77 9.51 -2.50 24.05
N SER A 78 10.04 -3.64 24.52
CA SER A 78 11.31 -4.18 24.02
C SER A 78 11.14 -4.81 22.63
N ALA A 79 12.24 -5.06 21.91
CA ALA A 79 12.17 -5.75 20.62
C ALA A 79 11.69 -7.20 20.82
N GLU A 80 12.26 -7.88 21.81
CA GLU A 80 11.90 -9.24 22.20
C GLU A 80 10.42 -9.44 22.53
N VAL A 81 9.78 -8.45 23.18
CA VAL A 81 8.34 -8.50 23.45
C VAL A 81 7.53 -8.34 22.16
N LEU A 82 7.95 -7.47 21.23
CA LEU A 82 7.31 -7.35 19.93
C LEU A 82 7.47 -8.64 19.10
N ASP A 83 8.65 -9.25 19.10
CA ASP A 83 8.93 -10.52 18.43
C ASP A 83 8.02 -11.64 19.00
N SER A 84 7.84 -11.67 20.31
CA SER A 84 7.00 -12.67 20.98
C SER A 84 5.52 -12.48 20.67
N ILE A 85 5.05 -11.25 20.63
CA ILE A 85 3.68 -10.91 20.21
C ILE A 85 3.47 -11.23 18.73
N ALA A 86 4.45 -10.94 17.88
CA ALA A 86 4.39 -11.24 16.45
C ALA A 86 4.30 -12.74 16.18
N ARG A 87 5.10 -13.54 16.90
CA ARG A 87 5.01 -15.01 16.85
C ARG A 87 3.65 -15.52 17.33
N ALA A 88 3.15 -15.00 18.45
CA ALA A 88 1.84 -15.39 18.99
C ALA A 88 0.68 -15.04 18.02
N LEU A 89 0.78 -13.91 17.33
CA LEU A 89 -0.16 -13.47 16.31
C LEU A 89 0.09 -14.07 14.92
N ARG A 90 1.12 -14.91 14.76
CA ARG A 90 1.55 -15.47 13.46
C ARG A 90 1.68 -14.41 12.37
N LEU A 91 2.25 -13.26 12.73
CA LEU A 91 2.44 -12.16 11.78
C LEU A 91 3.43 -12.59 10.69
N THR A 92 3.12 -12.18 9.46
CA THR A 92 4.09 -12.19 8.37
C THR A 92 5.22 -11.19 8.64
N ASP A 93 6.34 -11.32 7.93
CA ASP A 93 7.48 -10.40 8.09
C ASP A 93 7.08 -8.92 7.86
N ALA A 94 6.20 -8.66 6.89
CA ALA A 94 5.69 -7.32 6.60
C ALA A 94 4.83 -6.77 7.75
N GLU A 95 3.94 -7.59 8.30
CA GLU A 95 3.11 -7.24 9.45
C GLU A 95 3.94 -7.04 10.73
N HIS A 96 4.99 -7.84 10.91
CA HIS A 96 5.91 -7.70 12.03
C HIS A 96 6.73 -6.39 11.94
N ALA A 97 7.25 -6.08 10.74
CA ALA A 97 7.92 -4.81 10.50
C ALA A 97 6.99 -3.62 10.76
N HIS A 98 5.73 -3.73 10.32
CA HIS A 98 4.71 -2.71 10.55
C HIS A 98 4.38 -2.54 12.05
N LEU A 99 4.18 -3.64 12.78
CA LEU A 99 4.00 -3.63 14.23
C LEU A 99 5.17 -2.91 14.93
N THR A 100 6.39 -3.25 14.54
CA THR A 100 7.60 -2.63 15.10
C THR A 100 7.60 -1.13 14.87
N HIS A 101 7.23 -0.69 13.66
CA HIS A 101 7.17 0.72 13.35
C HIS A 101 6.03 1.44 14.10
N LEU A 102 4.87 0.82 14.24
CA LEU A 102 3.73 1.35 15.02
C LEU A 102 3.99 1.38 16.53
N ALA A 103 4.85 0.52 17.04
CA ALA A 103 5.22 0.48 18.46
C ALA A 103 6.41 1.40 18.78
N LYS A 104 7.47 1.38 17.97
CA LYS A 104 8.71 2.15 18.15
C LYS A 104 8.93 3.11 16.98
N PRO A 105 8.49 4.37 17.10
CA PRO A 105 8.64 5.29 15.99
C PRO A 105 10.12 5.64 15.96
N LYS A 106 10.76 5.47 14.81
CA LYS A 106 12.05 6.14 14.61
C LYS A 106 11.76 7.63 14.76
N SER A 107 12.44 8.30 15.69
CA SER A 107 12.39 9.75 15.82
C SER A 107 12.99 10.36 14.56
N HIS A 108 12.18 10.47 13.51
CA HIS A 108 12.52 11.28 12.37
C HIS A 108 12.56 12.71 12.89
N LYS A 109 13.78 13.27 13.05
CA LYS A 109 13.96 14.71 13.22
C LYS A 109 13.02 15.38 12.23
N LYS A 110 12.16 16.31 12.67
CA LYS A 110 11.23 17.08 11.82
C LYS A 110 12.01 17.56 10.59
N LYS A 111 11.93 16.79 9.50
CA LYS A 111 12.49 17.23 8.23
C LYS A 111 11.58 18.38 7.79
N PRO A 112 12.14 19.48 7.26
CA PRO A 112 11.33 20.58 6.75
C PRO A 112 10.28 20.04 5.78
N ALA A 113 9.12 20.73 5.72
CA ALA A 113 7.93 20.35 4.96
C ALA A 113 8.29 19.57 3.69
N ALA A 114 7.77 18.35 3.59
CA ALA A 114 8.19 17.36 2.60
C ALA A 114 8.29 17.98 1.20
N ARG A 115 9.52 18.27 0.77
CA ARG A 115 9.81 18.61 -0.63
C ARG A 115 9.22 17.50 -1.48
N GLN A 116 8.53 17.85 -2.57
CA GLN A 116 8.00 16.86 -3.51
C GLN A 116 9.13 15.87 -3.85
N GLN A 117 8.85 14.57 -3.78
CA GLN A 117 9.86 13.56 -4.09
C GLN A 117 10.26 13.74 -5.55
N GLN A 118 11.56 13.87 -5.80
CA GLN A 118 12.10 14.06 -7.13
C GLN A 118 12.87 12.80 -7.54
N VAL A 119 12.59 12.31 -8.74
CA VAL A 119 13.33 11.22 -9.36
C VAL A 119 14.64 11.77 -9.90
N ARG A 120 15.77 11.18 -9.49
CA ARG A 120 17.11 11.52 -9.98
C ARG A 120 17.19 11.45 -11.50
N ALA A 121 17.91 12.39 -12.12
CA ALA A 121 18.01 12.48 -13.59
C ALA A 121 18.51 11.17 -14.24
N ALA A 122 19.53 10.54 -13.66
CA ALA A 122 20.05 9.27 -14.17
C ALA A 122 19.06 8.09 -14.06
N LEU A 123 18.06 8.14 -13.16
CA LEU A 123 17.00 7.13 -13.12
C LEU A 123 15.93 7.40 -14.19
N ARG A 124 15.64 8.66 -14.48
CA ARG A 124 14.77 9.03 -15.60
C ARG A 124 15.37 8.58 -16.93
N GLN A 125 16.66 8.87 -17.16
CA GLN A 125 17.38 8.39 -18.33
C GLN A 125 17.36 6.86 -18.45
N LEU A 126 17.49 6.15 -17.33
CA LEU A 126 17.37 4.69 -17.31
C LEU A 126 15.95 4.23 -17.69
N LEU A 127 14.91 4.85 -17.13
CA LEU A 127 13.51 4.56 -17.52
C LEU A 127 13.29 4.76 -19.03
N ASP A 128 13.82 5.85 -19.58
CA ASP A 128 13.65 6.18 -21.01
C ASP A 128 14.35 5.15 -21.91
N SER A 129 15.43 4.52 -21.44
CA SER A 129 16.13 3.45 -22.19
C SER A 129 15.40 2.10 -22.22
N MET A 130 14.34 1.93 -21.42
CA MET A 130 13.56 0.68 -21.33
C MET A 130 12.41 0.65 -22.36
N GLU A 131 12.74 0.62 -23.66
CA GLU A 131 11.75 0.82 -24.74
C GLU A 131 10.66 -0.27 -24.84
N GLY A 132 10.97 -1.52 -24.50
CA GLY A 132 10.04 -2.66 -24.56
C GLY A 132 9.45 -3.10 -23.21
N VAL A 133 9.80 -2.40 -22.13
CA VAL A 133 9.46 -2.80 -20.76
C VAL A 133 8.68 -1.65 -20.11
N PRO A 134 7.35 -1.77 -19.90
CA PRO A 134 6.60 -0.79 -19.14
C PRO A 134 7.22 -0.58 -17.76
N ALA A 135 7.62 0.65 -17.44
CA ALA A 135 8.28 0.96 -16.19
C ALA A 135 7.89 2.34 -15.64
N TYR A 136 7.73 2.41 -14.31
CA TYR A 136 7.48 3.66 -13.61
C TYR A 136 8.08 3.67 -12.22
N VAL A 137 8.27 4.87 -11.67
CA VAL A 137 8.73 5.10 -10.30
C VAL A 137 7.55 5.60 -9.47
N VAL A 138 7.30 4.91 -8.37
CA VAL A 138 6.30 5.29 -7.36
C VAL A 138 7.00 5.75 -6.08
N GLY A 139 6.48 6.80 -5.48
CA GLY A 139 6.91 7.34 -4.19
C GLY A 139 5.94 7.01 -3.06
N ARG A 140 6.06 7.75 -1.95
CA ARG A 140 5.15 7.65 -0.82
C ARG A 140 3.72 7.97 -1.25
N ARG A 141 2.75 7.47 -0.48
CA ARG A 141 1.31 7.68 -0.68
C ARG A 141 0.83 7.14 -2.04
N ALA A 142 1.62 6.27 -2.69
CA ALA A 142 1.40 5.79 -4.04
C ALA A 142 1.44 6.88 -5.14
N GLU A 143 2.23 7.96 -4.93
CA GLU A 143 2.47 9.00 -5.94
C GLU A 143 3.28 8.47 -7.12
N ILE A 144 2.86 8.75 -8.34
CA ILE A 144 3.58 8.38 -9.55
C ILE A 144 4.55 9.52 -9.91
N LEU A 145 5.85 9.25 -9.82
CA LEU A 145 6.89 10.29 -9.89
C LEU A 145 7.56 10.40 -11.27
N ALA A 146 7.67 9.29 -11.99
CA ALA A 146 8.18 9.20 -13.35
C ALA A 146 7.71 7.91 -14.02
N TRP A 147 7.65 7.88 -15.34
CA TRP A 147 7.25 6.71 -16.13
C TRP A 147 7.88 6.80 -17.52
N ASN A 148 8.05 5.66 -18.17
CA ASN A 148 8.48 5.63 -19.55
C ASN A 148 7.28 5.59 -20.51
N ARG A 149 7.56 5.78 -21.79
CA ARG A 149 6.55 5.73 -22.86
C ARG A 149 5.77 4.42 -22.87
N MET A 150 6.43 3.30 -22.59
CA MET A 150 5.77 1.99 -22.60
C MET A 150 4.80 1.82 -21.43
N ALA A 151 5.07 2.40 -20.27
CA ALA A 151 4.10 2.47 -19.17
C ALA A 151 2.89 3.34 -19.54
N ALA A 152 3.10 4.49 -20.19
CA ALA A 152 2.00 5.32 -20.67
C ALA A 152 1.14 4.60 -21.73
N ALA A 153 1.75 3.79 -22.60
CA ALA A 153 1.04 2.98 -23.57
C ALA A 153 0.21 1.85 -22.94
N VAL A 154 0.53 1.39 -21.73
CA VAL A 154 -0.20 0.31 -21.03
C VAL A 154 -1.24 0.86 -20.05
N PHE A 155 -0.93 1.97 -19.38
CA PHE A 155 -1.73 2.50 -18.26
C PHE A 155 -2.38 3.86 -18.54
N GLY A 156 -2.22 4.42 -19.74
CA GLY A 156 -2.64 5.78 -20.10
C GLY A 156 -1.57 6.83 -19.77
N ASP A 157 -1.65 8.02 -20.40
CA ASP A 157 -0.66 9.07 -20.12
C ASP A 157 -0.95 9.76 -18.80
N TRP A 158 -0.12 9.51 -17.80
CA TRP A 158 -0.18 10.31 -16.58
C TRP A 158 0.22 11.77 -16.81
N ALA A 159 0.83 12.12 -17.96
CA ALA A 159 1.16 13.51 -18.30
C ALA A 159 -0.09 14.36 -18.52
N GLU A 160 -1.17 13.76 -19.04
CA GLU A 160 -2.47 14.42 -19.28
C GLU A 160 -3.20 14.75 -17.98
N LEU A 161 -2.82 14.09 -16.87
CA LEU A 161 -3.38 14.36 -15.55
C LEU A 161 -2.63 15.49 -14.84
N PRO A 162 -3.35 16.33 -14.04
CA PRO A 162 -2.71 17.25 -13.12
C PRO A 162 -1.77 16.52 -12.15
N PRO A 163 -0.63 17.10 -11.74
CA PRO A 163 0.33 16.43 -10.86
C PRO A 163 -0.26 15.87 -9.56
N ALA A 164 -1.30 16.51 -9.00
CA ALA A 164 -1.98 16.05 -7.78
C ALA A 164 -2.81 14.77 -8.00
N GLU A 165 -3.21 14.47 -9.24
CA GLU A 165 -4.02 13.31 -9.60
C GLU A 165 -3.18 12.10 -10.03
N ARG A 166 -1.88 12.28 -10.24
CA ARG A 166 -0.91 11.22 -10.59
C ARG A 166 -0.60 10.33 -9.39
N ASN A 167 -1.60 9.62 -8.92
CA ASN A 167 -1.56 8.84 -7.70
C ASN A 167 -2.34 7.54 -7.88
N TRP A 168 -1.67 6.41 -7.71
CA TRP A 168 -2.28 5.10 -7.94
C TRP A 168 -3.53 4.84 -7.09
N ALA A 169 -3.62 5.39 -5.88
CA ALA A 169 -4.81 5.24 -5.06
C ALA A 169 -6.00 6.02 -5.62
N ARG A 170 -5.78 7.25 -6.08
CA ARG A 170 -6.84 8.02 -6.76
C ARG A 170 -7.26 7.33 -8.06
N LEU A 171 -6.31 6.88 -8.87
CA LEU A 171 -6.59 6.19 -10.12
C LEU A 171 -7.41 4.92 -9.88
N VAL A 172 -6.98 4.04 -8.97
CA VAL A 172 -7.66 2.76 -8.73
C VAL A 172 -9.06 2.93 -8.14
N PHE A 173 -9.27 3.91 -7.24
CA PHE A 173 -10.53 4.03 -6.50
C PHE A 173 -11.51 5.07 -7.04
N LEU A 174 -11.05 6.07 -7.81
CA LEU A 174 -11.87 7.21 -8.24
C LEU A 174 -12.03 7.34 -9.76
N ARG A 175 -11.28 6.57 -10.55
CA ARG A 175 -11.32 6.61 -12.02
C ARG A 175 -11.87 5.28 -12.56
N PRO A 176 -13.08 5.25 -13.15
CA PRO A 176 -13.69 4.03 -13.68
C PRO A 176 -12.81 3.31 -14.70
N GLU A 177 -12.02 4.05 -15.48
CA GLU A 177 -11.18 3.51 -16.55
C GLU A 177 -10.12 2.54 -15.99
N TYR A 178 -9.59 2.82 -14.81
CA TYR A 178 -8.68 1.91 -14.12
C TYR A 178 -9.40 0.72 -13.48
N ARG A 179 -10.70 0.84 -13.20
CA ARG A 179 -11.49 -0.30 -12.77
C ARG A 179 -11.65 -1.32 -13.89
N ASP A 180 -11.91 -0.83 -15.10
CA ASP A 180 -12.08 -1.68 -16.28
C ASP A 180 -10.75 -2.22 -16.80
N LEU A 181 -9.66 -1.46 -16.64
CA LEU A 181 -8.33 -1.88 -17.07
C LEU A 181 -7.80 -3.10 -16.30
N PHE A 182 -8.05 -3.23 -14.99
CA PHE A 182 -7.54 -4.36 -14.19
C PHE A 182 -8.60 -5.46 -14.08
N ILE A 183 -8.35 -6.61 -14.72
CA ILE A 183 -9.23 -7.80 -14.57
C ILE A 183 -9.35 -8.20 -13.09
N ASP A 184 -8.21 -8.21 -12.38
CA ASP A 184 -8.15 -8.46 -10.93
C ASP A 184 -8.15 -7.14 -10.14
N TRP A 185 -9.08 -6.23 -10.42
CA TRP A 185 -9.14 -4.91 -9.80
C TRP A 185 -9.13 -4.97 -8.26
N GLU A 186 -9.91 -5.88 -7.66
CA GLU A 186 -9.98 -6.00 -6.19
C GLU A 186 -8.61 -6.32 -5.58
N GLN A 187 -7.81 -7.17 -6.23
CA GLN A 187 -6.45 -7.45 -5.78
C GLN A 187 -5.54 -6.23 -5.91
N LYS A 188 -5.68 -5.43 -6.97
CA LYS A 188 -4.94 -4.16 -7.12
C LYS A 188 -5.36 -3.15 -6.04
N ALA A 189 -6.65 -3.04 -5.73
CA ALA A 189 -7.17 -2.19 -4.67
C ALA A 189 -6.62 -2.58 -3.29
N ILE A 190 -6.60 -3.88 -2.97
CA ILE A 190 -5.99 -4.42 -1.75
C ILE A 190 -4.50 -4.08 -1.69
N ASP A 191 -3.75 -4.31 -2.78
CA ASP A 191 -2.31 -4.03 -2.83
C ASP A 191 -2.03 -2.54 -2.52
N ILE A 192 -2.85 -1.61 -3.05
CA ILE A 192 -2.71 -0.18 -2.79
C ILE A 192 -3.06 0.19 -1.33
N VAL A 193 -4.14 -0.36 -0.78
CA VAL A 193 -4.53 -0.12 0.63
C VAL A 193 -3.45 -0.60 1.59
N CYS A 194 -2.89 -1.80 1.34
CA CYS A 194 -1.76 -2.33 2.10
C CYS A 194 -0.54 -1.39 2.07
N ALA A 195 -0.21 -0.84 0.90
CA ALA A 195 0.90 0.10 0.77
C ALA A 195 0.64 1.42 1.53
N LEU A 196 -0.57 1.97 1.43
CA LEU A 196 -0.95 3.19 2.17
C LEU A 196 -0.95 2.98 3.69
N ARG A 197 -1.38 1.79 4.16
CA ARG A 197 -1.28 1.41 5.58
C ARG A 197 0.16 1.34 6.04
N MET A 198 1.04 0.73 5.25
CA MET A 198 2.47 0.72 5.54
C MET A 198 3.04 2.14 5.67
N ASP A 199 2.71 3.02 4.74
CA ASP A 199 3.12 4.42 4.79
C ASP A 199 2.57 5.15 6.02
N ALA A 200 1.33 4.87 6.43
CA ALA A 200 0.71 5.47 7.62
C ALA A 200 1.44 5.05 8.90
N GLY A 201 1.86 3.79 8.96
CA GLY A 201 2.78 3.32 9.98
C GLY A 201 4.07 4.15 9.94
N CYS A 202 4.77 4.09 8.80
CA CYS A 202 6.08 4.69 8.56
C CYS A 202 6.13 6.21 8.87
N HIS A 203 5.07 6.93 8.52
CA HIS A 203 5.01 8.39 8.54
C HIS A 203 3.69 8.88 9.19
N PRO A 204 3.55 8.73 10.52
CA PRO A 204 2.28 9.00 11.21
C PRO A 204 1.85 10.48 11.15
N ASP A 205 2.80 11.40 11.03
CA ASP A 205 2.55 12.84 10.95
C ASP A 205 2.39 13.35 9.50
N ASP A 206 2.25 12.46 8.51
CA ASP A 206 2.08 12.85 7.10
C ASP A 206 0.64 13.36 6.84
N ALA A 207 0.49 14.68 6.88
CA ALA A 207 -0.79 15.36 6.63
C ALA A 207 -1.34 15.09 5.21
N ARG A 208 -0.46 14.86 4.21
CA ARG A 208 -0.92 14.57 2.84
C ARG A 208 -1.46 13.15 2.72
N LEU A 209 -0.87 12.20 3.43
CA LEU A 209 -1.42 10.84 3.53
C LEU A 209 -2.78 10.86 4.23
N SER A 210 -2.88 11.60 5.34
CA SER A 210 -4.13 11.72 6.10
C SER A 210 -5.24 12.35 5.26
N ALA A 211 -4.94 13.40 4.48
CA ALA A 211 -5.87 14.00 3.54
C ALA A 211 -6.30 13.02 2.41
N LEU A 212 -5.35 12.26 1.84
CA LEU A 212 -5.65 11.25 0.82
C LEU A 212 -6.57 10.15 1.35
N VAL A 213 -6.29 9.60 2.54
CA VAL A 213 -7.13 8.58 3.17
C VAL A 213 -8.52 9.12 3.47
N GLY A 214 -8.62 10.37 3.96
CA GLY A 214 -9.89 11.05 4.19
C GLY A 214 -10.70 11.19 2.90
N GLU A 215 -10.08 11.68 1.83
CA GLU A 215 -10.70 11.80 0.51
C GLU A 215 -11.24 10.45 0.01
N LEU A 216 -10.40 9.42 -0.01
CA LEU A 216 -10.76 8.10 -0.52
C LEU A 216 -11.86 7.43 0.31
N SER A 217 -11.84 7.62 1.63
CA SER A 217 -12.87 7.10 2.54
C SER A 217 -14.25 7.73 2.30
N VAL A 218 -14.28 9.01 1.90
CA VAL A 218 -15.54 9.71 1.56
C VAL A 218 -16.05 9.28 0.19
N LYS A 219 -15.15 9.18 -0.79
CA LYS A 219 -15.52 8.99 -2.21
C LYS A 219 -15.64 7.53 -2.65
N SER A 220 -15.12 6.55 -1.90
CA SER A 220 -15.20 5.12 -2.26
C SER A 220 -15.58 4.26 -1.05
N GLU A 221 -16.70 3.54 -1.17
CA GLU A 221 -17.13 2.57 -0.17
C GLU A 221 -16.17 1.38 -0.11
N GLU A 222 -15.68 0.90 -1.25
CA GLU A 222 -14.72 -0.21 -1.30
C GLU A 222 -13.41 0.18 -0.61
N PHE A 223 -12.89 1.39 -0.82
CA PHE A 223 -11.72 1.87 -0.09
C PHE A 223 -11.98 1.84 1.41
N ARG A 224 -13.12 2.37 1.87
CA ARG A 224 -13.48 2.40 3.30
C ARG A 224 -13.52 0.99 3.91
N ARG A 225 -14.12 0.03 3.18
CA ARG A 225 -14.19 -1.39 3.58
C ARG A 225 -12.81 -2.02 3.69
N LEU A 226 -11.97 -1.85 2.67
CA LEU A 226 -10.62 -2.40 2.64
C LEU A 226 -9.71 -1.73 3.68
N TRP A 227 -9.80 -0.42 3.85
CA TRP A 227 -9.05 0.32 4.87
C TRP A 227 -9.35 -0.24 6.26
N ALA A 228 -10.62 -0.53 6.57
CA ALA A 228 -11.04 -1.07 7.86
C ALA A 228 -10.46 -2.46 8.19
N THR A 229 -9.97 -3.24 7.22
CA THR A 229 -9.37 -4.56 7.49
C THR A 229 -8.00 -4.47 8.16
N HIS A 230 -7.33 -3.31 8.06
CA HIS A 230 -5.97 -3.08 8.54
C HIS A 230 -4.95 -4.05 7.94
N ASP A 231 -5.18 -4.45 6.69
CA ASP A 231 -4.25 -5.29 5.95
C ASP A 231 -2.96 -4.58 5.59
N VAL A 232 -1.88 -5.33 5.77
CA VAL A 232 -0.52 -4.92 5.51
C VAL A 232 0.15 -6.06 4.78
N LYS A 233 0.66 -5.78 3.60
CA LYS A 233 1.37 -6.74 2.77
C LYS A 233 2.43 -6.00 1.96
N GLU A 234 3.62 -6.55 1.92
CA GLU A 234 4.62 -6.13 0.95
C GLU A 234 4.49 -7.03 -0.28
N LYS A 235 4.21 -6.43 -1.43
CA LYS A 235 4.13 -7.16 -2.70
C LYS A 235 5.22 -6.65 -3.62
N SER A 236 6.31 -7.38 -3.68
CA SER A 236 7.45 -7.06 -4.54
C SER A 236 7.26 -7.52 -5.97
N HIS A 237 6.53 -8.61 -6.20
CA HIS A 237 6.37 -9.21 -7.53
C HIS A 237 5.02 -9.93 -7.69
N GLY A 238 4.75 -10.38 -8.91
CA GLY A 238 3.62 -11.24 -9.24
C GLY A 238 3.07 -10.98 -10.64
N VAL A 239 1.85 -11.42 -10.91
CA VAL A 239 1.19 -11.23 -12.20
C VAL A 239 0.10 -10.17 -12.10
N LYS A 240 -0.02 -9.33 -13.12
CA LYS A 240 -1.14 -8.41 -13.33
C LYS A 240 -1.83 -8.77 -14.64
N ARG A 241 -3.13 -9.05 -14.53
CA ARG A 241 -4.02 -9.28 -15.67
C ARG A 241 -4.77 -7.99 -15.96
N LEU A 242 -4.67 -7.52 -17.20
CA LEU A 242 -5.26 -6.28 -17.69
C LEU A 242 -6.17 -6.57 -18.86
N HIS A 243 -7.20 -5.75 -19.04
CA HIS A 243 -8.00 -5.68 -20.25
C HIS A 243 -7.69 -4.35 -20.95
N HIS A 244 -6.78 -4.36 -21.92
CA HIS A 244 -6.33 -3.15 -22.60
C HIS A 244 -7.26 -2.82 -23.78
N PRO A 245 -7.76 -1.57 -23.91
CA PRO A 245 -8.79 -1.22 -24.90
C PRO A 245 -8.39 -1.49 -26.36
N LEU A 246 -7.10 -1.40 -26.68
CA LEU A 246 -6.62 -1.62 -28.06
C LEU A 246 -6.07 -3.02 -28.36
N VAL A 247 -5.56 -3.75 -27.36
CA VAL A 247 -4.89 -5.05 -27.56
C VAL A 247 -5.52 -6.20 -26.79
N GLY A 248 -6.63 -5.94 -26.10
CA GLY A 248 -7.33 -6.92 -25.29
C GLY A 248 -6.52 -7.35 -24.06
N ASP A 249 -6.62 -8.64 -23.73
CA ASP A 249 -6.10 -9.15 -22.47
C ASP A 249 -4.55 -9.22 -22.44
N LEU A 250 -3.97 -8.65 -21.38
CA LEU A 250 -2.55 -8.71 -21.10
C LEU A 250 -2.31 -9.42 -19.77
N SER A 251 -1.42 -10.41 -19.76
CA SER A 251 -0.88 -11.02 -18.54
C SER A 251 0.58 -10.62 -18.40
N LEU A 252 0.86 -9.72 -17.46
CA LEU A 252 2.18 -9.14 -17.25
C LEU A 252 2.73 -9.52 -15.89
N ASN A 253 3.91 -10.11 -15.86
CA ASN A 253 4.72 -10.22 -14.66
C ASN A 253 5.20 -8.82 -14.27
N PHE A 254 5.13 -8.48 -12.99
CA PHE A 254 5.70 -7.24 -12.47
C PHE A 254 6.76 -7.51 -11.42
N GLU A 255 7.75 -6.63 -11.38
CA GLU A 255 8.84 -6.65 -10.42
C GLU A 255 9.01 -5.25 -9.82
N GLY A 256 9.17 -5.19 -8.51
CA GLY A 256 9.30 -3.98 -7.72
C GLY A 256 10.65 -3.89 -7.03
N PHE A 257 11.42 -2.85 -7.35
CA PHE A 257 12.76 -2.61 -6.86
C PHE A 257 12.80 -1.37 -5.97
N ARG A 258 13.02 -1.55 -4.67
CA ARG A 258 13.30 -0.43 -3.75
C ARG A 258 14.64 0.21 -4.10
N LEU A 259 14.70 1.55 -4.12
CA LEU A 259 15.91 2.27 -4.45
C LEU A 259 16.77 2.48 -3.20
N ALA A 260 17.98 1.93 -3.17
CA ALA A 260 18.87 2.03 -2.00
C ALA A 260 19.19 3.48 -1.59
N GLY A 261 19.32 4.39 -2.57
CA GLY A 261 19.59 5.81 -2.32
C GLY A 261 18.36 6.65 -1.95
N ASP A 262 17.16 6.10 -2.10
CA ASP A 262 15.89 6.76 -1.74
C ASP A 262 14.86 5.67 -1.39
N ALA A 263 14.91 5.20 -0.14
CA ALA A 263 14.13 4.04 0.31
C ALA A 263 12.60 4.24 0.24
N ASP A 264 12.16 5.49 0.08
CA ASP A 264 10.76 5.88 -0.05
C ASP A 264 10.30 5.91 -1.52
N GLN A 265 11.14 5.45 -2.46
CA GLN A 265 10.85 5.29 -3.88
C GLN A 265 11.09 3.86 -4.34
N SER A 266 10.26 3.39 -5.26
CA SER A 266 10.39 2.08 -5.89
C SER A 266 10.21 2.17 -7.40
N LEU A 267 11.06 1.47 -8.14
CA LEU A 267 10.90 1.23 -9.58
C LEU A 267 10.03 -0.01 -9.77
N ILE A 268 8.94 0.11 -10.51
CA ILE A 268 8.09 -1.00 -10.90
C ILE A 268 8.27 -1.24 -12.39
N THR A 269 8.58 -2.47 -12.78
CA THR A 269 8.68 -2.90 -14.17
C THR A 269 7.66 -3.99 -14.47
N TYR A 270 7.27 -4.10 -15.74
CA TYR A 270 6.38 -5.14 -16.22
C TYR A 270 7.02 -5.84 -17.43
N HIS A 271 6.81 -7.15 -17.54
CA HIS A 271 7.18 -7.90 -18.72
C HIS A 271 6.17 -9.01 -18.98
N ALA A 272 6.06 -9.43 -20.24
CA ALA A 272 5.30 -10.62 -20.60
C ALA A 272 6.26 -11.81 -20.70
N GLU A 273 5.75 -13.02 -20.50
CA GLU A 273 6.51 -14.23 -20.82
C GLU A 273 6.97 -14.21 -22.28
N PRO A 274 8.22 -14.60 -22.59
CA PRO A 274 8.71 -14.68 -23.96
C PRO A 274 7.76 -15.49 -24.87
N ASP A 275 7.64 -15.07 -26.12
CA ASP A 275 6.80 -15.71 -27.16
C ASP A 275 5.28 -15.82 -26.86
N SER A 276 4.81 -15.23 -25.75
CA SER A 276 3.39 -15.20 -25.40
C SER A 276 2.56 -14.22 -26.23
N PRO A 277 1.22 -14.37 -26.28
CA PRO A 277 0.31 -13.38 -26.87
C PRO A 277 0.46 -11.99 -26.23
N SER A 278 0.73 -11.91 -24.92
CA SER A 278 0.97 -10.63 -24.24
C SER A 278 2.29 -9.99 -24.67
N ALA A 279 3.34 -10.78 -24.96
CA ALA A 279 4.58 -10.24 -25.51
C ALA A 279 4.39 -9.68 -26.93
N GLN A 280 3.57 -10.33 -27.76
CA GLN A 280 3.18 -9.81 -29.07
C GLN A 280 2.38 -8.50 -28.93
N SER A 281 1.43 -8.47 -27.99
CA SER A 281 0.60 -7.29 -27.73
C SER A 281 1.39 -6.10 -27.20
N LEU A 282 2.38 -6.31 -26.33
CA LEU A 282 3.31 -5.25 -25.91
C LEU A 282 4.12 -4.71 -27.09
N ARG A 283 4.57 -5.57 -28.02
CA ARG A 283 5.25 -5.12 -29.24
C ARG A 283 4.34 -4.28 -30.14
N LEU A 284 3.05 -4.64 -30.25
CA LEU A 284 2.06 -3.85 -30.98
C LEU A 284 1.81 -2.48 -30.32
N LEU A 285 1.68 -2.43 -29.00
CA LEU A 285 1.54 -1.16 -28.28
C LEU A 285 2.77 -0.25 -28.46
N SER A 286 3.98 -0.84 -28.47
CA SER A 286 5.21 -0.10 -28.72
C SER A 286 5.22 0.56 -30.11
N SER A 287 4.71 -0.13 -31.13
CA SER A 287 4.67 0.36 -32.51
C SER A 287 3.60 1.45 -32.76
N TRP A 288 2.51 1.47 -31.99
CA TRP A 288 1.45 2.50 -32.09
C TRP A 288 1.80 3.84 -31.45
N GLY A 289 2.80 3.89 -30.58
CA GLY A 289 3.28 5.14 -29.99
C GLY A 289 2.20 5.95 -29.28
N THR A 290 1.95 7.20 -29.71
CA THR A 290 1.02 8.13 -29.05
C THR A 290 -0.45 7.69 -29.12
N ASP A 291 -0.84 6.87 -30.10
CA ASP A 291 -2.23 6.42 -30.24
C ASP A 291 -2.59 5.37 -29.17
N ALA A 292 -1.62 4.56 -28.74
CA ALA A 292 -1.79 3.62 -27.64
C ALA A 292 -2.11 4.33 -26.32
N THR A 293 -1.43 5.45 -26.08
CA THR A 293 -1.51 6.24 -24.86
C THR A 293 -2.87 6.92 -24.65
N ARG A 294 -3.53 7.35 -25.73
CA ARG A 294 -4.83 8.04 -25.66
C ARG A 294 -6.01 7.11 -25.41
N ALA A 295 -5.93 5.87 -25.88
CA ALA A 295 -7.06 4.93 -25.79
C ALA A 295 -7.39 4.47 -24.37
N VAL A 296 -6.41 4.49 -23.45
CA VAL A 296 -6.63 4.18 -22.02
C VAL A 296 -7.09 5.40 -21.23
N SER A 297 -6.87 6.60 -21.78
CA SER A 297 -7.19 7.87 -21.13
C SER A 297 -8.54 8.46 -21.58
N ALA A 298 -9.19 7.82 -22.57
CA ALA A 298 -10.47 8.19 -23.17
C ALA A 298 -11.62 7.39 -22.56
#